data_AF-A0A0M0JA73-F1
#
_entry.id   AF-A0A0M0JA73-F1
#
_cell.length_a   1.000
_cell.length_b   1.000
_cell.length_c   1.000
_cell.angle_alpha   90.00
_cell.angle_beta   90.00
_cell.angle_gamma   90.00
#
_symmetry.space_group_name_H-M   'P 1'
#
loop_
_entity.id
_entity.type
_entity.pdbx_description
1 polymer ?
#
loop_
_entity_poly.entity_id
_entity_poly.type
_entity_poly.pdbx_seq_one_letter_code
_entity_poly.pdbx_strand_id
1 'polypeptide(L)'
;MPDDEDEEMLAEYRAGSGVDSVGGVEAVISHLITKELQLPCAHAPALGPIDLEPELSPRTCAEELGHTFLPCVLVNLARAPALLDGSERPLPGDLWSDDIDAIVVPAGACGGAAVMARLGTRSLVVAVEENTCALDVSAAALRASGVVVVNNYMEALGLLAAHKAGVNPACLTTDVASIRELSVDDVAEDAHQEALPLAAVGATVGAAVPQEV
;
A
#
# COMPACT_ATOMS: atom_id res chain seq x y z
N MET A 1 7.81 -7.17 38.43
CA MET A 1 8.08 -8.51 37.87
C MET A 1 7.28 -8.60 36.58
N PRO A 2 7.64 -9.46 35.62
CA PRO A 2 6.61 -9.95 34.71
C PRO A 2 5.52 -10.61 35.57
N ASP A 3 4.26 -10.41 35.20
CA ASP A 3 3.17 -11.17 35.81
C ASP A 3 3.02 -12.52 35.07
N ASP A 4 2.37 -13.53 35.64
CA ASP A 4 2.27 -14.87 35.04
C ASP A 4 1.67 -14.84 33.61
N GLU A 5 0.85 -13.82 33.30
CA GLU A 5 0.26 -13.56 31.98
C GLU A 5 1.31 -13.16 30.91
N ASP A 6 2.42 -12.52 31.31
CA ASP A 6 3.53 -12.15 30.41
C ASP A 6 4.32 -13.39 29.97
N GLU A 7 4.44 -14.41 30.83
CA GLU A 7 5.16 -15.65 30.53
C GLU A 7 4.38 -16.53 29.54
N GLU A 8 3.06 -16.62 29.67
CA GLU A 8 2.19 -17.38 28.74
C GLU A 8 2.20 -16.74 27.34
N MET A 9 2.02 -15.42 27.24
CA MET A 9 2.10 -14.70 25.95
C MET A 9 3.47 -14.87 25.27
N LEU A 10 4.57 -14.81 26.03
CA LEU A 10 5.91 -15.02 25.48
C LEU A 10 6.10 -16.45 24.97
N ALA A 11 5.57 -17.46 25.68
CA ALA A 11 5.61 -18.85 25.24
C ALA A 11 4.80 -19.08 23.95
N GLU A 12 3.59 -18.53 23.87
CA GLU A 12 2.78 -18.59 22.65
C GLU A 12 3.45 -17.88 21.47
N TYR A 13 4.05 -16.71 21.70
CA TYR A 13 4.79 -16.00 20.66
C TYR A 13 5.98 -16.83 20.17
N ARG A 14 6.82 -17.36 21.08
CA ARG A 14 7.94 -18.25 20.76
C ARG A 14 7.52 -19.49 19.97
N ALA A 15 6.37 -20.07 20.29
CA ALA A 15 5.75 -21.18 19.53
C ALA A 15 5.16 -20.75 18.17
N GLY A 16 5.03 -19.44 17.90
CA GLY A 16 4.50 -18.88 16.65
C GLY A 16 2.97 -18.93 16.54
N SER A 17 2.28 -19.19 17.65
CA SER A 17 0.81 -19.13 17.77
C SER A 17 0.30 -17.81 18.35
N GLY A 18 1.12 -17.14 19.16
CA GLY A 18 0.85 -15.84 19.77
C GLY A 18 1.29 -14.65 18.91
N VAL A 19 1.13 -13.45 19.48
CA VAL A 19 1.57 -12.18 18.89
C VAL A 19 2.66 -11.54 19.75
N ASP A 20 3.54 -10.76 19.13
CA ASP A 20 4.51 -9.94 19.85
C ASP A 20 3.82 -8.73 20.49
N SER A 21 3.62 -8.78 21.80
CA SER A 21 3.05 -7.69 22.59
C SER A 21 4.01 -6.49 22.71
N VAL A 22 5.32 -6.73 22.75
CA VAL A 22 6.35 -5.69 22.87
C VAL A 22 6.49 -4.96 21.54
N GLY A 23 6.68 -5.67 20.44
CA GLY A 23 6.69 -5.12 19.08
C GLY A 23 5.40 -4.41 18.71
N GLY A 24 4.25 -4.87 19.23
CA GLY A 24 2.97 -4.17 19.11
C GLY A 24 2.98 -2.77 19.75
N VAL A 25 3.46 -2.67 21.00
CA VAL A 25 3.61 -1.39 21.71
C VAL A 25 4.68 -0.51 21.04
N GLU A 26 5.81 -1.10 20.67
CA GLU A 26 6.89 -0.44 19.94
C GLU A 26 6.43 0.17 18.61
N ALA A 27 5.62 -0.56 17.82
CA ALA A 27 5.07 -0.08 16.55
C ALA A 27 4.12 1.12 16.74
N VAL A 28 3.30 1.13 17.80
CA VAL A 28 2.44 2.28 18.13
C VAL A 28 3.29 3.49 18.53
N ILE A 29 4.31 3.30 19.37
CA ILE A 29 5.16 4.39 19.84
C ILE A 29 6.01 4.97 18.71
N SER A 30 6.67 4.15 17.89
CA SER A 30 7.45 4.64 16.75
C SER A 30 6.58 5.33 15.71
N HIS A 31 5.38 4.80 15.43
CA HIS A 31 4.44 5.45 14.52
C HIS A 31 4.08 6.85 15.01
N LEU A 32 3.72 7.02 16.29
CA LEU A 32 3.39 8.32 16.87
C LEU A 32 4.59 9.29 16.85
N ILE A 33 5.77 8.86 17.28
CA ILE A 33 6.99 9.70 17.27
C ILE A 33 7.31 10.16 15.84
N THR A 34 7.31 9.22 14.89
CA THR A 34 7.62 9.50 13.48
C THR A 34 6.60 10.46 12.87
N LYS A 35 5.30 10.25 13.15
CA LYS A 35 4.19 11.07 12.65
C LYS A 35 4.21 12.50 13.20
N GLU A 36 4.44 12.68 14.49
CA GLU A 36 4.37 13.99 15.13
C GLU A 36 5.67 14.81 14.98
N LEU A 37 6.85 14.15 14.91
CA LEU A 37 8.14 14.84 14.81
C LEU A 37 8.74 14.87 13.39
N GLN A 38 8.22 14.09 12.45
CA GLN A 38 8.78 13.91 11.09
C GLN A 38 10.27 13.50 11.10
N LEU A 39 10.66 12.69 12.09
CA LEU A 39 12.01 12.15 12.26
C LEU A 39 11.99 10.62 12.20
N PRO A 40 13.02 9.97 11.62
CA PRO A 40 13.15 8.52 11.69
C PRO A 40 13.27 8.08 13.17
N CYS A 41 12.51 7.05 13.52
CA CYS A 41 12.52 6.46 14.86
C CYS A 41 13.14 5.06 14.81
N ALA A 42 13.88 4.69 15.86
CA ALA A 42 14.40 3.34 16.05
C ALA A 42 14.40 3.01 17.54
N HIS A 43 14.11 1.76 17.88
CA HIS A 43 14.04 1.30 19.26
C HIS A 43 15.43 0.87 19.75
N ALA A 44 15.80 1.30 20.95
CA ALA A 44 17.00 0.85 21.61
C ALA A 44 16.70 -0.44 22.41
N PRO A 45 17.68 -1.34 22.61
CA PRO A 45 17.46 -2.54 23.42
C PRO A 45 17.02 -2.16 24.84
N ALA A 46 15.77 -2.50 25.20
CA ALA A 46 15.14 -2.12 26.46
C ALA A 46 15.10 -3.26 27.48
N LEU A 47 15.08 -4.51 27.01
CA LEU A 47 15.03 -5.72 27.81
C LEU A 47 16.40 -6.41 27.87
N GLY A 48 16.63 -7.20 28.92
CA GLY A 48 17.80 -8.07 29.00
C GLY A 48 17.69 -9.25 28.03
N PRO A 49 18.80 -9.89 27.65
CA PRO A 49 18.75 -11.12 26.87
C PRO A 49 18.01 -12.21 27.66
N ILE A 50 17.06 -12.86 27.00
CA ILE A 50 16.34 -14.03 27.52
C ILE A 50 17.16 -15.28 27.14
N ASP A 51 17.06 -16.35 27.92
CA ASP A 51 17.69 -17.62 27.58
C ASP A 51 17.15 -18.17 26.24
N LEU A 52 18.07 -18.72 25.44
CA LEU A 52 17.78 -19.30 24.12
C LEU A 52 16.96 -20.58 24.28
N GLU A 53 15.82 -20.63 23.59
CA GLU A 53 14.96 -21.80 23.50
C GLU A 53 15.34 -22.64 22.27
N PRO A 54 15.72 -23.93 22.41
CA PRO A 54 16.00 -24.79 21.26
C PRO A 54 14.76 -25.09 20.39
N GLU A 55 13.55 -25.12 20.95
CA GLU A 55 12.32 -25.49 20.25
C GLU A 55 11.48 -24.26 19.85
N LEU A 56 12.09 -23.35 19.10
CA LEU A 56 11.45 -22.14 18.56
C LEU A 56 10.71 -22.35 17.23
N SER A 57 9.68 -21.54 17.02
CA SER A 57 9.04 -21.40 15.70
C SER A 57 10.03 -20.81 14.67
N PRO A 58 10.00 -21.28 13.40
CA PRO A 58 10.74 -20.62 12.31
C PRO A 58 10.34 -19.15 12.12
N ARG A 59 9.16 -18.73 12.60
CA ARG A 59 8.68 -17.33 12.55
C ARG A 59 9.43 -16.41 13.53
N THR A 60 9.87 -16.91 14.68
CA THR A 60 10.51 -16.13 15.77
C THR A 60 12.01 -16.34 15.87
N CYS A 61 12.55 -17.44 15.32
CA CYS A 61 13.96 -17.81 15.36
C CYS A 61 14.93 -16.68 14.92
N ALA A 62 14.55 -15.85 13.94
CA ALA A 62 15.38 -14.75 13.47
C ALA A 62 15.56 -13.61 14.49
N GLU A 63 14.57 -13.40 15.36
CA GLU A 63 14.58 -12.38 16.41
C GLU A 63 15.43 -12.83 17.61
N GLU A 64 15.22 -14.07 18.07
CA GLU A 64 15.95 -14.70 19.17
C GLU A 64 17.47 -14.81 18.90
N LEU A 65 17.86 -15.05 17.64
CA LEU A 65 19.27 -15.00 17.21
C LEU A 65 19.78 -13.56 16.95
N GLY A 66 18.87 -12.60 16.79
CA GLY A 66 19.11 -11.26 16.27
C GLY A 66 19.34 -10.19 17.33
N HIS A 67 20.18 -10.45 18.34
CA HIS A 67 20.42 -9.51 19.44
C HIS A 67 20.68 -8.07 18.96
N THR A 68 19.81 -7.15 19.38
CA THR A 68 19.95 -5.74 19.11
C THR A 68 20.98 -5.12 20.06
N PHE A 69 21.88 -4.30 19.53
CA PHE A 69 22.89 -3.57 20.32
C PHE A 69 22.78 -2.07 20.03
N LEU A 70 22.87 -1.24 21.08
CA LEU A 70 22.78 0.22 20.94
C LEU A 70 23.72 0.81 19.87
N PRO A 71 24.98 0.36 19.69
CA PRO A 71 25.83 0.82 18.58
C PRO A 71 25.24 0.56 17.19
N CYS A 72 24.55 -0.57 16.98
CA CYS A 72 23.89 -0.87 15.71
C CYS A 72 22.74 0.09 15.43
N VAL A 73 21.94 0.42 16.45
CA VAL A 73 20.87 1.42 16.38
C VAL A 73 21.43 2.79 16.00
N LEU A 74 22.48 3.25 16.68
CA LEU A 74 23.12 4.55 16.41
C LEU A 74 23.73 4.63 15.00
N VAL A 75 24.41 3.57 14.54
CA VAL A 75 25.05 3.54 13.21
C VAL A 75 24.01 3.49 12.08
N ASN A 76 22.89 2.77 12.26
CA ASN A 76 21.83 2.71 11.26
C ASN A 76 20.97 3.98 11.26
N LEU A 77 20.64 4.54 12.43
CA LEU A 77 19.86 5.78 12.52
C LEU A 77 20.63 6.97 11.94
N ALA A 78 21.96 7.02 12.11
CA ALA A 78 22.83 8.01 11.47
C ALA A 78 22.92 7.87 9.93
N ARG A 79 22.33 6.82 9.35
CA ARG A 79 22.24 6.55 7.90
C ARG A 79 20.80 6.36 7.43
N ALA A 80 19.81 6.55 8.30
CA ALA A 80 18.41 6.38 7.95
C ALA A 80 17.99 7.44 6.91
N PRO A 81 17.09 7.11 5.97
CA PRO A 81 16.51 8.12 5.08
C PRO A 81 15.86 9.25 5.89
N ALA A 82 16.02 10.49 5.42
CA ALA A 82 15.24 11.60 5.93
C ALA A 82 13.77 11.43 5.51
N LEU A 83 12.86 11.88 6.36
CA LEU A 83 11.44 11.99 6.03
C LEU A 83 11.20 13.40 5.52
N LEU A 84 10.53 13.49 4.37
CA LEU A 84 10.30 14.72 3.64
C LEU A 84 8.79 14.96 3.58
N ASP A 85 8.34 16.18 3.89
CA ASP A 85 6.92 16.51 4.01
C ASP A 85 6.23 16.89 2.68
N GLY A 86 6.99 16.84 1.58
CA GLY A 86 6.53 17.22 0.24
C GLY A 86 6.56 18.73 -0.05
N SER A 87 7.00 19.57 0.90
CA SER A 87 7.27 21.00 0.63
C SER A 87 8.57 21.21 -0.17
N GLU A 88 9.47 20.23 -0.11
CA GLU A 88 10.78 20.25 -0.77
C GLU A 88 10.69 19.74 -2.22
N ARG A 89 11.61 20.22 -3.07
CA ARG A 89 11.70 19.73 -4.45
C ARG A 89 12.38 18.36 -4.46
N PRO A 90 11.75 17.31 -5.03
CA PRO A 90 12.33 15.98 -5.09
C PRO A 90 13.71 15.97 -5.77
N LEU A 91 14.65 15.25 -5.16
CA LEU A 91 16.01 15.03 -5.63
C LEU A 91 16.14 13.63 -6.26
N PRO A 92 17.13 13.42 -7.15
CA PRO A 92 17.39 12.08 -7.69
C PRO A 92 17.81 11.10 -6.59
N GLY A 93 16.96 10.10 -6.32
CA GLY A 93 17.17 9.09 -5.28
C GLY A 93 16.15 9.15 -4.13
N ASP A 94 15.33 10.20 -4.06
CA ASP A 94 14.17 10.23 -3.17
C ASP A 94 13.13 9.18 -3.62
N LEU A 95 12.33 8.68 -2.68
CA LEU A 95 11.31 7.65 -2.90
C LEU A 95 9.95 8.12 -2.40
N TRP A 96 8.99 8.27 -3.32
CA TRP A 96 7.60 8.61 -3.01
C TRP A 96 6.69 7.39 -3.04
N SER A 97 5.48 7.58 -2.49
CA SER A 97 4.44 6.55 -2.51
C SER A 97 4.04 6.14 -3.94
N ASP A 98 4.17 7.05 -4.92
CA ASP A 98 3.89 6.77 -6.33
C ASP A 98 5.01 6.00 -7.05
N ASP A 99 6.21 5.90 -6.45
CA ASP A 99 7.32 5.05 -6.94
C ASP A 99 7.20 3.59 -6.46
N ILE A 100 6.17 3.27 -5.67
CA ILE A 100 5.87 1.91 -5.22
C ILE A 100 5.13 1.16 -6.34
N ASP A 101 5.85 0.43 -7.19
CA ASP A 101 5.26 -0.38 -8.27
C ASP A 101 4.39 -1.53 -7.73
N ALA A 102 4.77 -2.18 -6.63
CA ALA A 102 4.05 -3.33 -6.09
C ALA A 102 4.15 -3.49 -4.57
N ILE A 103 3.13 -4.09 -3.97
CA ILE A 103 3.05 -4.47 -2.56
C ILE A 103 2.59 -5.93 -2.46
N VAL A 104 3.24 -6.73 -1.61
CA VAL A 104 2.82 -8.11 -1.28
C VAL A 104 2.49 -8.19 0.20
N VAL A 105 1.32 -8.71 0.55
CA VAL A 105 0.85 -8.87 1.94
C VAL A 105 0.15 -10.22 2.18
N PRO A 106 0.10 -10.71 3.43
CA PRO A 106 -0.87 -11.73 3.85
C PRO A 106 -2.30 -11.33 3.48
N ALA A 107 -3.13 -12.30 3.07
CA ALA A 107 -4.51 -12.01 2.64
C ALA A 107 -5.39 -11.40 3.75
N GLY A 108 -5.12 -11.71 5.03
CA GLY A 108 -5.76 -11.09 6.20
C GLY A 108 -5.21 -9.72 6.61
N ALA A 109 -4.14 -9.23 5.96
CA ALA A 109 -3.41 -8.01 6.35
C ALA A 109 -3.60 -6.83 5.37
N CYS A 110 -4.66 -6.82 4.56
CA CYS A 110 -4.89 -5.76 3.57
C CYS A 110 -5.23 -4.38 4.21
N GLY A 111 -5.54 -4.34 5.51
CA GLY A 111 -5.85 -3.10 6.24
C GLY A 111 -4.65 -2.21 6.57
N GLY A 112 -3.42 -2.62 6.29
CA GLY A 112 -2.21 -1.84 6.58
C GLY A 112 -2.18 -0.51 5.81
N ALA A 113 -1.70 0.57 6.44
CA ALA A 113 -1.72 1.92 5.86
C ALA A 113 -1.04 2.01 4.48
N ALA A 114 0.06 1.28 4.26
CA ALA A 114 0.75 1.22 2.96
C ALA A 114 -0.11 0.55 1.87
N VAL A 115 -0.84 -0.51 2.20
CA VAL A 115 -1.78 -1.16 1.28
C VAL A 115 -2.93 -0.20 0.97
N MET A 116 -3.58 0.31 2.01
CA MET A 116 -4.73 1.23 1.90
C MET A 116 -4.41 2.47 1.06
N ALA A 117 -3.20 3.03 1.19
CA ALA A 117 -2.76 4.17 0.38
C ALA A 117 -2.59 3.85 -1.11
N ARG A 118 -2.40 2.57 -1.48
CA ARG A 118 -2.17 2.11 -2.87
C ARG A 118 -3.35 1.37 -3.51
N LEU A 119 -4.38 1.01 -2.74
CA LEU A 119 -5.63 0.48 -3.30
C LEU A 119 -6.23 1.42 -4.34
N GLY A 120 -6.60 0.88 -5.51
CA GLY A 120 -7.13 1.68 -6.64
C GLY A 120 -6.10 2.56 -7.37
N THR A 121 -4.82 2.48 -7.03
CA THR A 121 -3.75 3.18 -7.77
C THR A 121 -3.18 2.29 -8.89
N ARG A 122 -2.03 2.67 -9.48
CA ARG A 122 -1.36 1.87 -10.52
C ARG A 122 -0.55 0.70 -9.95
N SER A 123 -0.26 0.72 -8.65
CA SER A 123 0.57 -0.28 -7.98
C SER A 123 -0.11 -1.64 -7.95
N LEU A 124 0.64 -2.71 -8.24
CA LEU A 124 0.15 -4.07 -8.08
C LEU A 124 0.10 -4.45 -6.59
N VAL A 125 -1.11 -4.67 -6.05
CA VAL A 125 -1.28 -5.22 -4.70
C VAL A 125 -1.54 -6.72 -4.80
N VAL A 126 -0.68 -7.54 -4.19
CA VAL A 126 -0.79 -9.00 -4.13
C VAL A 126 -1.12 -9.45 -2.70
N ALA A 127 -2.18 -10.22 -2.55
CA ALA A 127 -2.62 -10.82 -1.29
C ALA A 127 -2.34 -12.34 -1.32
N VAL A 128 -1.59 -12.86 -0.33
CA VAL A 128 -1.15 -14.26 -0.29
C VAL A 128 -1.96 -15.04 0.76
N GLU A 129 -2.65 -16.11 0.36
CA GLU A 129 -3.52 -16.88 1.26
C GLU A 129 -2.77 -17.83 2.21
N GLU A 130 -1.68 -18.47 1.78
CA GLU A 130 -0.95 -19.44 2.63
C GLU A 130 -0.35 -18.80 3.89
N ASN A 131 -0.07 -17.49 3.87
CA ASN A 131 0.49 -16.80 5.02
C ASN A 131 -0.63 -16.30 5.93
N THR A 132 -0.99 -17.12 6.91
CA THR A 132 -1.97 -16.76 7.93
C THR A 132 -1.37 -15.83 8.99
N CYS A 133 -2.14 -14.82 9.38
CA CYS A 133 -1.81 -13.81 10.38
C CYS A 133 -2.99 -13.62 11.36
N ALA A 134 -2.74 -12.99 12.51
CA ALA A 134 -3.78 -12.67 13.51
C ALA A 134 -4.75 -11.54 13.07
N LEU A 135 -4.45 -10.84 11.97
CA LEU A 135 -5.34 -9.82 11.40
C LEU A 135 -6.40 -10.47 10.49
N ASP A 136 -7.63 -9.97 10.58
CA ASP A 136 -8.77 -10.35 9.74
C ASP A 136 -9.30 -9.14 8.95
N VAL A 137 -8.47 -8.58 8.07
CA VAL A 137 -8.82 -7.47 7.18
C VAL A 137 -8.46 -7.84 5.74
N SER A 138 -9.38 -8.56 5.09
CA SER A 138 -9.23 -8.96 3.69
C SER A 138 -9.60 -7.85 2.70
N ALA A 139 -9.10 -7.95 1.47
CA ALA A 139 -9.49 -7.07 0.36
C ALA A 139 -11.02 -7.08 0.13
N ALA A 140 -11.69 -8.22 0.32
CA ALA A 140 -13.14 -8.34 0.21
C ALA A 140 -13.87 -7.59 1.33
N ALA A 141 -13.39 -7.66 2.58
CA ALA A 141 -13.95 -6.90 3.71
C ALA A 141 -13.84 -5.38 3.49
N LEU A 142 -12.72 -4.93 2.89
CA LEU A 142 -12.48 -3.54 2.50
C LEU A 142 -13.25 -3.11 1.24
N ARG A 143 -13.90 -4.04 0.52
CA ARG A 143 -14.48 -3.83 -0.83
C ARG A 143 -13.47 -3.25 -1.83
N ALA A 144 -12.21 -3.63 -1.66
CA ALA A 144 -11.10 -3.15 -2.46
C ALA A 144 -11.12 -3.74 -3.87
N SER A 145 -10.74 -2.94 -4.86
CA SER A 145 -10.43 -3.38 -6.23
C SER A 145 -8.93 -3.22 -6.51
N GLY A 146 -8.43 -3.95 -7.51
CA GLY A 146 -7.00 -3.93 -7.88
C GLY A 146 -6.09 -4.79 -6.99
N VAL A 147 -6.64 -5.58 -6.07
CA VAL A 147 -5.89 -6.60 -5.32
C VAL A 147 -5.98 -7.93 -6.06
N VAL A 148 -4.83 -8.55 -6.33
CA VAL A 148 -4.73 -9.90 -6.89
C VAL A 148 -4.47 -10.88 -5.74
N VAL A 149 -5.37 -11.83 -5.54
CA VAL A 149 -5.20 -12.89 -4.54
C VAL A 149 -4.47 -14.08 -5.17
N VAL A 150 -3.50 -14.64 -4.46
CA VAL A 150 -2.73 -15.83 -4.85
C VAL A 150 -2.63 -16.81 -3.69
N ASN A 151 -2.43 -18.08 -4.00
CA ASN A 151 -2.34 -19.12 -2.97
C ASN A 151 -1.03 -18.98 -2.17
N ASN A 152 0.09 -18.73 -2.85
CA ASN A 152 1.43 -18.85 -2.28
C ASN A 152 2.44 -17.79 -2.79
N TYR A 153 3.58 -17.70 -2.11
CA TYR A 153 4.64 -16.76 -2.47
C TYR A 153 5.33 -17.07 -3.82
N MET A 154 5.29 -18.31 -4.32
CA MET A 154 5.82 -18.64 -5.65
C MET A 154 4.94 -18.04 -6.76
N GLU A 155 3.61 -18.08 -6.60
CA GLU A 155 2.66 -17.37 -7.46
C GLU A 155 2.83 -15.85 -7.36
N ALA A 156 3.02 -15.31 -6.15
CA ALA A 156 3.31 -13.89 -5.96
C ALA A 156 4.57 -13.44 -6.72
N LEU A 157 5.66 -14.22 -6.66
CA LEU A 157 6.88 -13.98 -7.43
C LEU A 157 6.64 -14.04 -8.95
N GLY A 158 5.79 -14.98 -9.41
CA GLY A 158 5.38 -15.07 -10.81
C GLY A 158 4.62 -13.81 -11.27
N LEU A 159 3.69 -13.30 -10.47
CA LEU A 159 2.99 -12.05 -10.74
C LEU A 159 3.93 -10.85 -10.76
N LEU A 160 4.84 -10.73 -9.80
CA LEU A 160 5.84 -9.66 -9.76
C LEU A 160 6.75 -9.69 -11.00
N ALA A 161 7.17 -10.87 -11.45
CA ALA A 161 7.98 -11.04 -12.65
C ALA A 161 7.20 -10.64 -13.93
N ALA A 162 5.94 -11.05 -14.05
CA ALA A 162 5.07 -10.67 -15.18
C ALA A 162 4.81 -9.15 -15.20
N HIS A 163 4.47 -8.57 -14.05
CA HIS A 163 4.23 -7.14 -13.89
C HIS A 163 5.47 -6.31 -14.25
N LYS A 164 6.65 -6.68 -13.73
CA LYS A 164 7.94 -6.05 -14.08
C LYS A 164 8.28 -6.16 -15.57
N ALA A 165 7.82 -7.20 -16.25
CA ALA A 165 8.00 -7.39 -17.69
C ALA A 165 6.92 -6.70 -18.55
N GLY A 166 5.92 -6.04 -17.94
CA GLY A 166 4.77 -5.47 -18.66
C GLY A 166 3.82 -6.53 -19.24
N VAL A 167 3.91 -7.78 -18.77
CA VAL A 167 3.08 -8.90 -19.23
C VAL A 167 1.81 -8.96 -18.39
N ASN A 168 0.65 -8.92 -19.04
CA ASN A 168 -0.63 -9.14 -18.37
C ASN A 168 -0.74 -10.61 -17.91
N PRO A 169 -0.87 -10.90 -16.59
CA PRO A 169 -0.99 -12.27 -16.10
C PRO A 169 -2.19 -13.02 -16.65
N ALA A 170 -3.28 -12.33 -17.01
CA ALA A 170 -4.46 -12.94 -17.63
C ALA A 170 -4.19 -13.55 -19.02
N CYS A 171 -3.04 -13.23 -19.64
CA CYS A 171 -2.60 -13.83 -20.91
C CYS A 171 -1.71 -15.08 -20.70
N LEU A 172 -1.43 -15.47 -19.46
CA LEU A 172 -0.60 -16.63 -19.11
C LEU A 172 -1.43 -17.89 -18.77
N THR A 173 -2.74 -17.83 -18.99
CA THR A 173 -3.67 -18.97 -18.87
C THR A 173 -3.96 -19.59 -20.23
N THR A 174 -4.55 -20.79 -20.25
CA THR A 174 -5.09 -21.40 -21.48
C THR A 174 -6.40 -20.77 -21.94
N ASP A 175 -7.02 -19.94 -21.10
CA ASP A 175 -8.38 -19.42 -21.29
C ASP A 175 -8.32 -18.01 -21.87
N VAL A 176 -8.50 -17.91 -23.19
CA VAL A 176 -8.51 -16.63 -23.89
C VAL A 176 -9.84 -15.92 -23.65
N ALA A 177 -9.79 -14.76 -22.98
CA ALA A 177 -10.96 -13.90 -22.79
C ALA A 177 -11.55 -13.47 -24.14
N SER A 178 -12.89 -13.38 -24.22
CA SER A 178 -13.57 -12.95 -25.45
C SER A 178 -13.22 -11.50 -25.80
N ILE A 179 -12.94 -11.25 -27.08
CA ILE A 179 -12.72 -9.89 -27.58
C ILE A 179 -14.03 -9.12 -27.45
N ARG A 180 -14.04 -8.08 -26.63
CA ARG A 180 -15.15 -7.13 -26.56
C ARG A 180 -15.02 -6.17 -27.74
N GLU A 181 -16.05 -6.15 -28.59
CA GLU A 181 -16.17 -5.16 -29.64
C GLU A 181 -16.25 -3.75 -29.02
N LEU A 182 -15.34 -2.87 -29.42
CA LEU A 182 -15.36 -1.47 -29.02
C LEU A 182 -16.29 -0.74 -29.99
N SER A 183 -17.43 -0.26 -29.50
CA SER A 183 -18.27 0.65 -30.25
C SER A 183 -17.49 1.94 -30.51
N VAL A 184 -17.17 2.18 -31.77
CA VAL A 184 -16.79 3.52 -32.21
C VAL A 184 -18.10 4.29 -32.29
N ASP A 185 -18.34 5.19 -31.33
CA ASP A 185 -19.38 6.19 -31.49
C ASP A 185 -18.94 7.09 -32.65
N ASP A 186 -19.66 7.03 -33.77
CA ASP A 186 -19.43 7.88 -34.93
C ASP A 186 -19.54 9.34 -34.48
N VAL A 187 -18.39 10.02 -34.39
CA VAL A 187 -18.34 11.49 -34.29
C VAL A 187 -18.80 12.02 -35.63
N ALA A 188 -20.11 12.16 -35.79
CA ALA A 188 -20.75 12.53 -37.03
C ALA A 188 -20.13 13.82 -37.59
N GLU A 189 -19.57 13.71 -38.80
CA GLU A 189 -19.14 14.85 -39.60
C GLU A 189 -20.36 15.65 -40.07
N ASP A 190 -20.92 16.49 -39.20
CA ASP A 190 -21.92 17.49 -39.58
C ASP A 190 -21.27 18.89 -39.60
N ALA A 191 -20.21 18.97 -40.40
CA ALA A 191 -19.51 20.21 -40.73
C ALA A 191 -19.58 20.48 -42.23
N HIS A 192 -20.40 21.49 -42.58
CA HIS A 192 -20.56 22.10 -43.91
C HIS A 192 -21.46 21.37 -44.92
N GLN A 193 -22.75 21.72 -44.91
CA GLN A 193 -23.44 22.49 -45.97
C GLN A 193 -24.87 22.88 -45.50
N GLU A 194 -25.59 23.89 -46.00
CA GLU A 194 -25.34 24.86 -47.09
C GLU A 194 -25.97 26.23 -46.69
N ALA A 195 -26.39 27.06 -47.66
CA ALA A 195 -26.86 28.44 -47.52
C ALA A 195 -28.13 28.74 -46.68
N LEU A 196 -28.03 29.86 -45.93
CA LEU A 196 -29.14 30.77 -45.66
C LEU A 196 -28.94 32.07 -46.47
N PRO A 197 -29.96 32.60 -47.18
CA PRO A 197 -29.81 33.78 -48.03
C PRO A 197 -29.80 35.10 -47.22
N LEU A 198 -28.95 36.04 -47.66
CA LEU A 198 -28.83 37.37 -47.07
C LEU A 198 -29.88 38.33 -47.65
N ALA A 199 -30.84 38.79 -46.83
CA ALA A 199 -31.78 39.86 -47.22
C ALA A 199 -32.19 40.77 -46.03
N ALA A 200 -31.32 41.74 -45.76
CA ALA A 200 -31.63 43.18 -45.59
C ALA A 200 -32.87 43.68 -44.78
N VAL A 201 -32.55 44.60 -43.84
CA VAL A 201 -33.34 45.78 -43.38
C VAL A 201 -34.43 45.59 -42.32
N GLY A 202 -34.27 46.30 -41.20
CA GLY A 202 -35.31 46.53 -40.18
C GLY A 202 -34.73 47.10 -38.88
N ALA A 203 -34.65 48.43 -38.72
CA ALA A 203 -34.11 49.08 -37.53
C ALA A 203 -35.21 49.61 -36.59
N THR A 204 -35.04 49.43 -35.27
CA THR A 204 -35.54 50.27 -34.13
C THR A 204 -35.17 49.49 -32.84
N VAL A 205 -34.30 49.94 -31.92
CA VAL A 205 -34.34 51.12 -31.01
C VAL A 205 -35.29 50.96 -29.82
N GLY A 206 -34.68 50.90 -28.61
CA GLY A 206 -35.29 51.08 -27.29
C GLY A 206 -35.16 49.86 -26.36
N ALA A 207 -34.87 49.93 -25.05
CA ALA A 207 -34.23 50.87 -24.12
C ALA A 207 -34.54 50.33 -22.69
N ALA A 208 -33.60 50.46 -21.73
CA ALA A 208 -33.78 50.31 -20.25
C ALA A 208 -34.22 48.92 -19.68
N VAL A 209 -33.50 48.17 -18.80
CA VAL A 209 -32.74 48.47 -17.55
C VAL A 209 -33.64 49.08 -16.44
N PRO A 210 -33.66 48.62 -15.15
CA PRO A 210 -33.26 47.34 -14.52
C PRO A 210 -34.17 46.83 -13.34
N GLN A 211 -33.64 45.86 -12.57
CA GLN A 211 -33.77 45.61 -11.11
C GLN A 211 -34.96 44.84 -10.47
N GLU A 212 -34.55 43.84 -9.66
CA GLU A 212 -35.01 43.42 -8.31
C GLU A 212 -36.51 43.29 -7.97
N VAL A 213 -36.92 42.06 -7.62
CA VAL A 213 -37.26 41.64 -6.23
C VAL A 213 -36.67 40.25 -5.98
#